data_AF-A0A496VQU9-F1
#
_entry.id   AF-A0A496VQU9-F1
#
_cell.length_a   1.000
_cell.length_b   1.000
_cell.length_c   1.000
_cell.angle_alpha   90.00
_cell.angle_beta   90.00
_cell.angle_gamma   90.00
#
_symmetry.space_group_name_H-M   'P 1'
#
loop_
_entity.id
_entity.type
_entity.pdbx_description
1 polymer ?
#
loop_
_entity_poly.entity_id
_entity_poly.type
_entity_poly.pdbx_seq_one_letter_code
_entity_poly.pdbx_strand_id
1 'polypeptide(L)'
;MGGFDFGEARIYGKSKPGAYAVGQHEWVTTFNRTHRIALLSKRKTDILLVKVKKWPQGVFADPTTIEGRAAWYSYAFWLRIAAGALLDIDPLELQASFRSLSEQSQPVGETFLCDQLENGAGYCQFLAQPEEFEKLMAHAKPTHSNNIAWKWMAEQGHANDCDTSCNLCLRDYQSLAYHGLLDWRLALDMARLLMSDSAVIDLISPWNQSANPWQNLVQGKNARISATLQRLGYKPPTPFGTLTGYVHKRPMRQLIQIVRHPLWQDNQPQWLAAKMVAEAQYPDYEIQAANPFIILRRPGDYV
;
A
#
# COMPACT_ATOMS: atom_id res chain seq x y z
N MET A 1 -13.46 12.49 -17.63
CA MET A 1 -13.52 11.23 -18.40
C MET A 1 -12.11 10.71 -18.59
N GLY A 2 -11.86 9.44 -18.28
CA GLY A 2 -10.58 8.78 -18.57
C GLY A 2 -10.29 8.72 -20.07
N GLY A 3 -9.13 8.19 -20.44
CA GLY A 3 -8.70 8.05 -21.83
C GLY A 3 -7.37 8.72 -22.12
N PHE A 4 -6.87 8.50 -23.33
CA PHE A 4 -5.63 9.08 -23.83
C PHE A 4 -5.90 9.90 -25.08
N ASP A 5 -5.12 10.95 -25.27
CA ASP A 5 -5.21 11.82 -26.44
C ASP A 5 -4.31 11.24 -27.54
N PHE A 6 -4.94 10.58 -28.51
CA PHE A 6 -4.27 9.96 -29.64
C PHE A 6 -4.18 10.93 -30.82
N GLY A 7 -2.96 11.13 -31.34
CA GLY A 7 -2.71 11.84 -32.60
C GLY A 7 -2.13 10.91 -33.65
N GLU A 8 -2.23 11.29 -34.93
CA GLU A 8 -1.55 10.55 -36.01
C GLU A 8 -0.05 10.52 -35.74
N ALA A 9 0.58 9.35 -35.91
CA ALA A 9 1.96 9.12 -35.52
C ALA A 9 2.93 9.17 -36.72
N ARG A 10 4.05 9.87 -36.55
CA ARG A 10 5.26 9.68 -37.35
C ARG A 10 6.22 8.80 -36.59
N ILE A 11 6.67 7.72 -37.23
CA ILE A 11 7.66 6.80 -36.70
C ILE A 11 8.96 7.05 -37.46
N TYR A 12 10.03 7.40 -36.75
CA TYR A 12 11.30 7.85 -37.33
C TYR A 12 11.11 8.98 -38.36
N GLY A 13 10.28 9.97 -38.02
CA GLY A 13 9.99 11.14 -38.87
C GLY A 13 9.09 10.86 -40.08
N LYS A 14 8.70 9.61 -40.35
CA LYS A 14 7.84 9.24 -41.48
C LYS A 14 6.40 9.01 -41.03
N SER A 15 5.45 9.62 -41.73
CA SER A 15 4.03 9.35 -41.53
C SER A 15 3.73 7.88 -41.86
N LYS A 16 3.04 7.21 -40.95
CA LYS A 16 2.56 5.84 -41.13
C LYS A 16 1.03 5.87 -41.10
N PRO A 17 0.35 5.76 -42.26
CA PRO A 17 -1.11 5.77 -42.30
C PRO A 17 -1.71 4.73 -41.33
N GLY A 18 -2.70 5.16 -40.55
CA GLY A 18 -3.35 4.31 -39.53
C GLY A 18 -2.58 4.17 -38.21
N ALA A 19 -1.37 4.72 -38.08
CA ALA A 19 -0.64 4.74 -36.81
C ALA A 19 -1.08 5.93 -35.96
N TYR A 20 -1.41 5.66 -34.70
CA TYR A 20 -1.74 6.67 -33.69
C TYR A 20 -0.89 6.46 -32.43
N ALA A 21 -0.51 7.55 -31.78
CA ALA A 21 0.30 7.52 -30.56
C ALA A 21 -0.20 8.53 -29.54
N VAL A 22 0.21 8.34 -28.28
CA VAL A 22 -0.08 9.25 -27.16
C VAL A 22 1.20 9.99 -26.80
N GLY A 23 1.15 11.32 -26.80
CA GLY A 23 2.27 12.18 -26.43
C GLY A 23 3.36 12.31 -27.51
N GLN A 24 4.56 12.71 -27.08
CA GLN A 24 5.75 12.88 -27.92
C GLN A 24 6.86 12.01 -27.33
N HIS A 25 7.51 11.20 -28.17
CA HIS A 25 8.65 10.37 -27.80
C HIS A 25 9.76 10.52 -28.84
N GLU A 26 11.00 10.18 -28.47
CA GLU A 26 12.20 10.43 -29.29
C GLU A 26 12.11 9.96 -30.75
N TRP A 27 11.43 8.84 -31.02
CA TRP A 27 11.25 8.26 -32.35
C TRP A 27 9.78 8.17 -32.81
N VAL A 28 8.84 8.61 -31.97
CA VAL A 28 7.39 8.62 -32.25
C VAL A 28 6.83 10.00 -31.92
N THR A 29 6.44 10.75 -32.95
CA THR A 29 5.85 12.08 -32.77
C THR A 29 4.41 12.07 -33.24
N THR A 30 3.56 12.80 -32.53
CA THR A 30 2.16 13.02 -32.91
C THR A 30 2.03 14.31 -33.70
N PHE A 31 1.19 14.31 -34.72
CA PHE A 31 0.86 15.50 -35.51
C PHE A 31 -0.66 15.55 -35.75
N ASN A 32 -1.14 16.68 -36.26
CA ASN A 32 -2.57 16.98 -36.45
C ASN A 32 -3.36 17.04 -35.14
N ARG A 33 -4.69 17.15 -35.28
CA ARG A 33 -5.64 17.19 -34.16
C ARG A 33 -5.63 15.87 -33.42
N THR A 34 -5.59 15.91 -32.09
CA THR A 34 -5.72 14.73 -31.25
C THR A 34 -7.19 14.38 -31.01
N HIS A 35 -7.44 13.08 -30.83
CA HIS A 35 -8.72 12.53 -30.44
C HIS A 35 -8.59 11.87 -29.06
N ARG A 36 -9.44 12.27 -28.12
CA ARG A 36 -9.55 11.62 -26.81
C ARG A 36 -10.24 10.26 -26.99
N ILE A 37 -9.50 9.16 -26.80
CA ILE A 37 -10.02 7.80 -26.93
C ILE A 37 -9.98 7.10 -25.58
N ALA A 38 -11.06 6.39 -25.25
CA ALA A 38 -11.15 5.52 -24.08
C ALA A 38 -11.89 4.23 -24.45
N LEU A 39 -11.46 3.11 -23.86
CA LEU A 39 -12.24 1.88 -23.88
C LEU A 39 -13.20 1.89 -22.69
N LEU A 40 -14.46 1.56 -22.93
CA LEU A 40 -15.50 1.52 -21.90
C LEU A 40 -16.13 0.12 -21.90
N SER A 41 -16.08 -0.52 -20.73
CA SER A 41 -16.98 -1.63 -20.39
C SER A 41 -17.93 -1.14 -19.30
N LYS A 42 -19.22 -1.40 -19.46
CA LYS A 42 -20.26 -1.00 -18.50
C LYS A 42 -21.02 -2.24 -18.07
N ARG A 43 -21.15 -2.40 -16.76
CA ARG A 43 -22.02 -3.39 -16.12
C ARG A 43 -22.89 -2.73 -15.07
N LYS A 44 -24.05 -3.32 -14.79
CA LYS A 44 -24.90 -2.97 -13.65
C LYS A 44 -24.74 -4.06 -12.60
N THR A 45 -24.31 -3.71 -11.40
CA THR A 45 -24.12 -4.63 -10.26
C THR A 45 -24.13 -3.83 -8.96
N ASP A 46 -24.25 -4.52 -7.83
CA ASP A 46 -24.15 -3.91 -6.51
C ASP A 46 -22.70 -3.58 -6.18
N ILE A 47 -22.50 -2.45 -5.49
CA ILE A 47 -21.17 -1.94 -5.13
C ILE A 47 -21.17 -1.45 -3.68
N LEU A 48 -20.18 -1.91 -2.91
CA LEU A 48 -19.85 -1.37 -1.61
C LEU A 48 -18.65 -0.42 -1.79
N LEU A 49 -18.80 0.83 -1.35
CA LEU A 49 -17.74 1.85 -1.39
C LEU A 49 -17.23 2.11 0.03
N VAL A 50 -15.92 2.09 0.20
CA VAL A 50 -15.27 2.25 1.50
C VAL A 50 -14.16 3.29 1.41
N LYS A 51 -14.24 4.31 2.26
CA LYS A 51 -13.24 5.39 2.35
C LYS A 51 -12.88 5.69 3.79
N VAL A 52 -11.63 6.12 4.00
CA VAL A 52 -11.15 6.58 5.31
C VAL A 52 -11.82 7.92 5.60
N LYS A 53 -12.59 7.97 6.70
CA LYS A 53 -13.34 9.18 7.10
C LYS A 53 -12.40 10.30 7.52
N LYS A 54 -11.39 9.97 8.33
CA LYS A 54 -10.41 10.92 8.85
C LYS A 54 -9.04 10.26 8.96
N TRP A 55 -8.05 10.89 8.35
CA TRP A 55 -6.66 10.46 8.45
C TRP A 55 -6.01 10.98 9.73
N PRO A 56 -5.26 10.14 10.47
CA PRO A 56 -4.40 10.62 11.54
C PRO A 56 -3.35 11.61 11.02
N GLN A 57 -2.87 12.51 11.89
CA GLN A 57 -1.86 13.49 11.51
C GLN A 57 -0.60 12.82 10.97
N GLY A 58 -0.18 13.25 9.77
CA GLY A 58 1.02 12.74 9.12
C GLY A 58 0.92 11.30 8.63
N VAL A 59 -0.28 10.72 8.55
CA VAL A 59 -0.54 9.41 7.95
C VAL A 59 -1.45 9.60 6.75
N PHE A 60 -1.04 9.11 5.57
CA PHE A 60 -1.88 9.21 4.37
C PHE A 60 -1.46 8.18 3.31
N ALA A 61 -2.42 7.41 2.79
CA ALA A 61 -2.21 6.51 1.66
C ALA A 61 -2.48 7.24 0.34
N ASP A 62 -1.48 7.98 -0.14
CA ASP A 62 -1.57 8.70 -1.41
C ASP A 62 -1.69 7.72 -2.60
N PRO A 63 -2.83 7.67 -3.32
CA PRO A 63 -3.05 6.70 -4.39
C PRO A 63 -2.14 6.92 -5.62
N THR A 64 -1.37 8.01 -5.66
CA THR A 64 -0.38 8.29 -6.72
C THR A 64 1.01 7.75 -6.40
N THR A 65 1.29 7.42 -5.13
CA THR A 65 2.56 6.83 -4.67
C THR A 65 2.54 5.29 -4.75
N ILE A 66 3.71 4.66 -4.71
CA ILE A 66 3.79 3.19 -4.74
C ILE A 66 3.20 2.60 -3.45
N GLU A 67 3.56 3.18 -2.31
CA GLU A 67 3.14 2.77 -0.97
C GLU A 67 1.62 2.95 -0.77
N GLY A 68 1.07 4.08 -1.21
CA GLY A 68 -0.37 4.31 -1.10
C GLY A 68 -1.17 3.37 -2.01
N ARG A 69 -0.72 3.12 -3.26
CA ARG A 69 -1.33 2.08 -4.11
C ARG A 69 -1.24 0.69 -3.48
N ALA A 70 -0.10 0.35 -2.91
CA ALA A 70 0.10 -0.92 -2.21
C ALA A 70 -0.88 -1.07 -1.05
N ALA A 71 -1.06 -0.03 -0.25
CA ALA A 71 -2.00 -0.03 0.86
C ALA A 71 -3.45 -0.20 0.39
N TRP A 72 -3.87 0.55 -0.63
CA TRP A 72 -5.22 0.45 -1.17
C TRP A 72 -5.53 -0.90 -1.83
N TYR A 73 -4.62 -1.44 -2.66
CA TYR A 73 -4.83 -2.76 -3.25
C TYR A 73 -4.82 -3.87 -2.19
N SER A 74 -3.88 -3.81 -1.25
CA SER A 74 -3.79 -4.81 -0.18
C SER A 74 -5.06 -4.81 0.68
N TYR A 75 -5.57 -3.62 1.01
CA TYR A 75 -6.83 -3.47 1.73
C TYR A 75 -8.03 -4.00 0.92
N ALA A 76 -8.14 -3.64 -0.36
CA ALA A 76 -9.22 -4.12 -1.22
C ALA A 76 -9.27 -5.65 -1.30
N PHE A 77 -8.12 -6.30 -1.51
CA PHE A 77 -8.07 -7.76 -1.58
C PHE A 77 -8.32 -8.41 -0.22
N TRP A 78 -7.83 -7.82 0.88
CA TRP A 78 -8.18 -8.27 2.23
C TRP A 78 -9.69 -8.17 2.48
N LEU A 79 -10.31 -7.05 2.10
CA LEU A 79 -11.75 -6.82 2.29
C LEU A 79 -12.57 -7.89 1.56
N ARG A 80 -12.14 -8.30 0.36
CA ARG A 80 -12.75 -9.40 -0.41
C ARG A 80 -12.62 -10.74 0.29
N ILE A 81 -11.44 -11.05 0.81
CA ILE A 81 -11.18 -12.31 1.54
C ILE A 81 -12.01 -12.35 2.82
N ALA A 82 -12.07 -11.23 3.56
CA ALA A 82 -12.88 -11.10 4.75
C ALA A 82 -14.38 -11.24 4.44
N ALA A 83 -14.84 -10.68 3.33
CA ALA A 83 -16.22 -10.81 2.88
C ALA A 83 -16.57 -12.26 2.51
N GLY A 84 -15.70 -12.94 1.75
CA GLY A 84 -15.88 -14.36 1.44
C GLY A 84 -15.94 -15.22 2.70
N ALA A 85 -15.07 -14.96 3.67
CA ALA A 85 -15.07 -15.67 4.95
C ALA A 85 -16.32 -15.38 5.82
N LEU A 86 -16.84 -14.14 5.80
CA LEU A 86 -18.02 -13.76 6.58
C LEU A 86 -19.31 -14.33 5.96
N LEU A 87 -19.42 -14.27 4.63
CA LEU A 87 -20.62 -14.68 3.89
C LEU A 87 -20.65 -16.17 3.55
N ASP A 88 -19.55 -16.89 3.81
CA ASP A 88 -19.34 -18.29 3.40
C ASP A 88 -19.53 -18.49 1.89
N ILE A 89 -18.88 -17.64 1.10
CA ILE A 89 -18.88 -17.69 -0.37
C ILE A 89 -17.45 -17.75 -0.89
N ASP A 90 -17.29 -18.19 -2.14
CA ASP A 90 -16.02 -18.05 -2.84
C ASP A 90 -15.68 -16.53 -2.96
N PRO A 91 -14.49 -16.06 -2.52
CA PRO A 91 -14.08 -14.67 -2.71
C PRO A 91 -14.15 -14.18 -4.16
N LEU A 92 -14.16 -15.08 -5.15
CA LEU A 92 -14.32 -14.76 -6.58
C LEU A 92 -15.75 -14.35 -6.98
N GLU A 93 -16.74 -14.54 -6.11
CA GLU A 93 -18.08 -13.96 -6.24
C GLU A 93 -18.07 -12.43 -6.08
N LEU A 94 -16.95 -11.87 -5.61
CA LEU A 94 -16.73 -10.45 -5.43
C LEU A 94 -15.51 -10.00 -6.25
N GLN A 95 -15.60 -8.81 -6.84
CA GLN A 95 -14.44 -8.09 -7.37
C GLN A 95 -14.03 -7.01 -6.41
N ALA A 96 -12.72 -6.81 -6.26
CA ALA A 96 -12.17 -5.80 -5.38
C ALA A 96 -11.09 -4.97 -6.07
N SER A 97 -11.13 -3.67 -5.84
CA SER A 97 -10.07 -2.74 -6.24
C SER A 97 -10.27 -1.41 -5.51
N PHE A 98 -9.54 -0.38 -5.92
CA PHE A 98 -9.78 0.99 -5.47
C PHE A 98 -9.85 1.94 -6.67
N ARG A 99 -10.43 3.12 -6.45
CA ARG A 99 -10.42 4.25 -7.39
C ARG A 99 -9.78 5.46 -6.74
N SER A 100 -9.08 6.26 -7.54
CA SER A 100 -8.61 7.58 -7.12
C SER A 100 -9.68 8.61 -7.45
N LEU A 101 -10.09 9.38 -6.45
CA LEU A 101 -10.94 10.55 -6.57
C LEU A 101 -10.10 11.81 -6.37
N SER A 102 -10.62 12.96 -6.80
CA SER A 102 -10.03 14.26 -6.52
C SER A 102 -10.93 14.99 -5.53
N GLU A 103 -10.47 15.12 -4.28
CA GLU A 103 -11.17 15.89 -3.23
C GLU A 103 -10.29 17.07 -2.85
N GLN A 104 -10.81 18.30 -2.92
CA GLN A 104 -10.06 19.52 -2.59
C GLN A 104 -8.69 19.65 -3.28
N SER A 105 -8.59 19.19 -4.54
CA SER A 105 -7.35 19.12 -5.34
C SER A 105 -6.28 18.15 -4.82
N GLN A 106 -6.63 17.28 -3.86
CA GLN A 106 -5.79 16.18 -3.41
C GLN A 106 -6.35 14.84 -3.95
N PRO A 107 -5.50 13.96 -4.50
CA PRO A 107 -5.94 12.63 -4.88
C PRO A 107 -6.22 11.80 -3.62
N VAL A 108 -7.43 11.27 -3.49
CA VAL A 108 -7.85 10.40 -2.37
C VAL A 108 -8.29 9.04 -2.90
N GLY A 109 -7.98 7.98 -2.18
CA GLY A 109 -8.41 6.63 -2.56
C GLY A 109 -9.76 6.28 -1.95
N GLU A 110 -10.53 5.49 -2.69
CA GLU A 110 -11.76 4.83 -2.22
C GLU A 110 -11.74 3.38 -2.71
N THR A 111 -11.83 2.45 -1.76
CA THR A 111 -11.92 1.02 -2.07
C THR A 111 -13.34 0.65 -2.44
N PHE A 112 -13.47 -0.35 -3.31
CA PHE A 112 -14.76 -0.91 -3.61
C PHE A 112 -14.75 -2.44 -3.65
N LEU A 113 -15.87 -3.03 -3.25
CA LEU A 113 -16.28 -4.38 -3.63
C LEU A 113 -17.44 -4.27 -4.63
N CYS A 114 -17.46 -5.14 -5.64
CA CYS A 114 -18.59 -5.30 -6.54
C CYS A 114 -19.00 -6.77 -6.57
N ASP A 115 -20.30 -7.04 -6.70
CA ASP A 115 -20.75 -8.40 -6.99
C ASP A 115 -20.31 -8.80 -8.41
N GLN A 116 -19.85 -10.05 -8.56
CA GLN A 116 -19.37 -10.59 -9.84
C GLN A 116 -20.51 -10.73 -10.86
N LEU A 117 -21.70 -11.13 -10.40
CA LEU A 117 -22.87 -11.34 -11.25
C LEU A 117 -23.42 -10.03 -11.82
N GLU A 118 -23.88 -10.10 -13.08
CA GLU A 118 -24.67 -9.01 -13.66
C GLU A 118 -25.99 -8.86 -12.91
N ASN A 119 -26.41 -7.62 -12.70
CA ASN A 119 -27.54 -7.19 -11.88
C ASN A 119 -27.36 -7.33 -10.36
N GLY A 120 -26.23 -7.84 -9.88
CA GLY A 120 -25.94 -7.96 -8.45
C GLY A 120 -26.49 -9.25 -7.83
N ALA A 121 -25.74 -9.81 -6.88
CA ALA A 121 -26.16 -10.95 -6.06
C ALA A 121 -26.72 -10.50 -4.69
N GLY A 122 -26.58 -9.20 -4.36
CA GLY A 122 -26.97 -8.61 -3.09
C GLY A 122 -25.89 -8.67 -2.01
N TYR A 123 -24.69 -9.21 -2.27
CA TYR A 123 -23.63 -9.33 -1.25
C TYR A 123 -23.13 -7.96 -0.82
N CYS A 124 -22.77 -7.10 -1.78
CA CYS A 124 -22.33 -5.75 -1.48
C CYS A 124 -23.42 -4.93 -0.77
N GLN A 125 -24.69 -5.10 -1.15
CA GLN A 125 -25.81 -4.42 -0.49
C GLN A 125 -26.01 -4.90 0.95
N PHE A 126 -25.87 -6.20 1.20
CA PHE A 126 -25.91 -6.78 2.54
C PHE A 126 -24.75 -6.29 3.40
N LEU A 127 -23.51 -6.35 2.89
CA LEU A 127 -22.32 -5.87 3.60
C LEU A 127 -22.31 -4.36 3.84
N ALA A 128 -23.11 -3.58 3.10
CA ALA A 128 -23.28 -2.14 3.34
C ALA A 128 -24.11 -1.82 4.59
N GLN A 129 -24.83 -2.81 5.16
CA GLN A 129 -25.53 -2.63 6.43
C GLN A 129 -24.51 -2.40 7.55
N PRO A 130 -24.67 -1.38 8.42
CA PRO A 130 -23.65 -1.02 9.42
C PRO A 130 -23.20 -2.17 10.31
N GLU A 131 -24.14 -3.01 10.77
CA GLU A 131 -23.85 -4.16 11.63
C GLU A 131 -23.04 -5.23 10.91
N GLU A 132 -23.35 -5.50 9.64
CA GLU A 132 -22.62 -6.48 8.82
C GLU A 132 -21.24 -5.95 8.44
N PHE A 133 -21.13 -4.67 8.12
CA PHE A 133 -19.84 -4.02 7.90
C PHE A 133 -18.96 -4.05 9.14
N GLU A 134 -19.53 -3.86 10.34
CA GLU A 134 -18.79 -3.96 11.58
C GLU A 134 -18.27 -5.39 11.82
N LYS A 135 -19.09 -6.42 11.57
CA LYS A 135 -18.67 -7.83 11.63
C LYS A 135 -17.55 -8.12 10.63
N LEU A 136 -17.68 -7.64 9.39
CA LEU A 136 -16.65 -7.75 8.36
C LEU A 136 -15.32 -7.15 8.83
N MET A 137 -15.36 -5.91 9.33
CA MET A 137 -14.18 -5.21 9.80
C MET A 137 -13.58 -5.84 11.07
N ALA A 138 -14.37 -6.54 11.88
CA ALA A 138 -13.87 -7.26 13.06
C ALA A 138 -12.78 -8.31 12.71
N HIS A 139 -12.77 -8.85 11.48
CA HIS A 139 -11.71 -9.75 11.01
C HIS A 139 -10.31 -9.10 10.99
N ALA A 140 -10.21 -7.76 11.04
CA ALA A 140 -8.95 -7.03 11.13
C ALA A 140 -8.36 -6.98 12.55
N LYS A 141 -9.13 -7.38 13.57
CA LYS A 141 -8.70 -7.38 14.97
C LYS A 141 -8.06 -8.71 15.33
N PRO A 142 -6.83 -8.75 15.89
CA PRO A 142 -6.23 -9.97 16.39
C PRO A 142 -6.77 -10.31 17.79
N THR A 143 -8.09 -10.50 17.91
CA THR A 143 -8.75 -10.73 19.21
C THR A 143 -9.44 -12.09 19.30
N HIS A 144 -9.83 -12.69 18.16
CA HIS A 144 -10.46 -14.02 18.12
C HIS A 144 -9.77 -14.90 17.08
N SER A 145 -9.69 -16.21 17.36
CA SER A 145 -9.01 -17.19 16.50
C SER A 145 -9.60 -17.31 15.09
N ASN A 146 -10.87 -16.95 14.91
CA ASN A 146 -11.55 -16.94 13.62
C ASN A 146 -11.22 -15.69 12.79
N ASN A 147 -10.68 -14.63 13.39
CA ASN A 147 -10.35 -13.40 12.68
C ASN A 147 -9.13 -13.60 11.79
N ILE A 148 -9.15 -12.97 10.62
CA ILE A 148 -8.05 -13.07 9.66
C ILE A 148 -6.75 -12.51 10.26
N ALA A 149 -6.83 -11.34 10.93
CA ALA A 149 -5.67 -10.74 11.58
C ALA A 149 -5.05 -11.66 12.63
N TRP A 150 -5.85 -12.37 13.43
CA TRP A 150 -5.32 -13.34 14.40
C TRP A 150 -4.52 -14.44 13.70
N LYS A 151 -5.12 -15.08 12.68
CA LYS A 151 -4.46 -16.15 11.92
C LYS A 151 -3.18 -15.67 11.23
N TRP A 152 -3.18 -14.44 10.71
CA TRP A 152 -2.03 -13.86 10.02
C TRP A 152 -0.92 -13.43 10.97
N MET A 153 -1.25 -12.97 12.18
CA MET A 153 -0.31 -12.45 13.17
C MET A 153 0.17 -13.50 14.18
N ALA A 154 -0.46 -14.68 14.25
CA ALA A 154 -0.08 -15.71 15.19
C ALA A 154 1.40 -16.11 15.04
N GLU A 155 2.10 -16.24 16.18
CA GLU A 155 3.55 -16.46 16.23
C GLU A 155 3.98 -17.78 15.59
N GLN A 156 3.21 -18.86 15.73
CA GLN A 156 3.48 -20.11 15.01
C GLN A 156 2.87 -20.15 13.61
N GLY A 157 2.48 -19.00 13.07
CA GLY A 157 1.73 -18.89 11.83
C GLY A 157 2.42 -18.02 10.78
N HIS A 158 1.57 -17.44 9.95
CA HIS A 158 1.92 -16.76 8.72
C HIS A 158 2.92 -15.59 8.88
N ALA A 159 2.91 -14.87 10.01
CA ALA A 159 3.76 -13.69 10.21
C ALA A 159 5.27 -13.99 10.10
N ASN A 160 5.69 -15.21 10.41
CA ASN A 160 7.10 -15.63 10.35
C ASN A 160 7.52 -16.12 8.96
N ASP A 161 6.58 -16.61 8.15
CA ASP A 161 6.85 -17.16 6.82
C ASP A 161 6.58 -16.16 5.68
N CYS A 162 5.89 -15.05 5.98
CA CYS A 162 5.47 -14.07 4.98
C CYS A 162 5.93 -12.64 5.27
N ASP A 163 6.90 -12.19 4.47
CA ASP A 163 7.40 -10.81 4.52
C ASP A 163 6.53 -9.79 3.84
N THR A 164 5.75 -10.21 2.84
CA THR A 164 5.03 -9.30 1.96
C THR A 164 3.60 -9.80 1.77
N SER A 165 3.41 -10.77 0.89
CA SER A 165 2.15 -11.44 0.61
C SER A 165 2.43 -12.82 0.03
N CYS A 166 1.53 -13.78 0.21
CA CYS A 166 1.61 -15.15 -0.30
C CYS A 166 0.21 -15.70 -0.60
N ASN A 167 0.14 -16.92 -1.13
CA ASN A 167 -1.13 -17.57 -1.48
C ASN A 167 -1.96 -17.99 -0.25
N LEU A 168 -1.38 -17.95 0.95
CA LEU A 168 -2.09 -18.20 2.21
C LEU A 168 -2.68 -16.92 2.83
N CYS A 169 -2.42 -15.75 2.23
CA CYS A 169 -3.01 -14.47 2.67
C CYS A 169 -3.71 -13.74 1.52
N LEU A 170 -3.00 -12.88 0.80
CA LEU A 170 -3.58 -11.93 -0.16
C LEU A 170 -3.51 -12.38 -1.61
N ARG A 171 -2.60 -13.30 -1.96
CA ARG A 171 -2.34 -13.65 -3.35
C ARG A 171 -3.29 -14.75 -3.79
N ASP A 172 -3.84 -14.56 -4.97
CA ASP A 172 -4.52 -15.58 -5.75
C ASP A 172 -4.20 -15.35 -7.23
N TYR A 173 -4.71 -16.22 -8.11
CA TYR A 173 -4.46 -16.10 -9.54
C TYR A 173 -5.04 -14.80 -10.13
N GLN A 174 -6.18 -14.31 -9.63
CA GLN A 174 -6.83 -13.12 -10.17
C GLN A 174 -6.11 -11.82 -9.81
N SER A 175 -5.35 -11.82 -8.71
CA SER A 175 -4.55 -10.68 -8.26
C SER A 175 -3.11 -10.70 -8.77
N LEU A 176 -2.74 -11.61 -9.71
CA LEU A 176 -1.38 -11.79 -10.22
C LEU A 176 -0.69 -10.48 -10.61
N ALA A 177 -1.40 -9.60 -11.32
CA ALA A 177 -0.90 -8.30 -11.77
C ALA A 177 -0.49 -7.37 -10.61
N TYR A 178 -0.99 -7.61 -9.40
CA TYR A 178 -0.78 -6.78 -8.22
C TYR A 178 0.16 -7.41 -7.20
N HIS A 179 0.59 -8.67 -7.36
CA HIS A 179 1.37 -9.41 -6.35
C HIS A 179 2.61 -8.66 -5.85
N GLY A 180 3.29 -7.91 -6.72
CA GLY A 180 4.45 -7.09 -6.34
C GLY A 180 4.13 -5.93 -5.37
N LEU A 181 2.88 -5.46 -5.37
CA LEU A 181 2.39 -4.40 -4.49
C LEU A 181 1.73 -4.93 -3.21
N LEU A 182 1.27 -6.18 -3.18
CA LEU A 182 0.48 -6.68 -2.05
C LEU A 182 1.32 -6.85 -0.78
N ASP A 183 0.79 -6.36 0.33
CA ASP A 183 1.39 -6.44 1.66
C ASP A 183 0.31 -6.65 2.73
N TRP A 184 0.37 -7.78 3.44
CA TRP A 184 -0.65 -8.14 4.43
C TRP A 184 -0.67 -7.19 5.62
N ARG A 185 0.47 -6.56 5.96
CA ARG A 185 0.55 -5.60 7.07
C ARG A 185 -0.14 -4.31 6.70
N LEU A 186 0.12 -3.79 5.49
CA LEU A 186 -0.58 -2.61 4.98
C LEU A 186 -2.09 -2.84 4.86
N ALA A 187 -2.54 -4.04 4.47
CA ALA A 187 -3.96 -4.36 4.45
C ALA A 187 -4.61 -4.19 5.83
N LEU A 188 -3.97 -4.73 6.87
CA LEU A 188 -4.47 -4.64 8.24
C LEU A 188 -4.36 -3.21 8.81
N ASP A 189 -3.31 -2.46 8.50
CA ASP A 189 -3.19 -1.05 8.90
C ASP A 189 -4.30 -0.18 8.30
N MET A 190 -4.59 -0.37 7.01
CA MET A 190 -5.72 0.30 6.34
C MET A 190 -7.06 -0.10 6.96
N ALA A 191 -7.25 -1.38 7.28
CA ALA A 191 -8.46 -1.83 7.96
C ALA A 191 -8.60 -1.19 9.35
N ARG A 192 -7.52 -1.09 10.13
CA ARG A 192 -7.51 -0.41 11.44
C ARG A 192 -7.84 1.07 11.32
N LEU A 193 -7.32 1.77 10.31
CA LEU A 193 -7.64 3.17 10.02
C LEU A 193 -9.14 3.37 9.75
N LEU A 194 -9.78 2.42 9.09
CA LEU A 194 -11.21 2.48 8.78
C LEU A 194 -12.12 2.18 9.99
N MET A 195 -11.61 1.47 10.98
CA MET A 195 -12.35 1.16 12.20
C MET A 195 -12.26 2.23 13.28
N SER A 196 -11.20 3.04 13.28
CA SER A 196 -10.96 4.03 14.33
C SER A 196 -10.11 5.20 13.85
N ASP A 197 -10.66 6.41 14.00
CA ASP A 197 -9.95 7.68 13.77
C ASP A 197 -8.76 7.88 14.75
N SER A 198 -8.66 7.05 15.80
CA SER A 198 -7.58 7.06 16.79
C SER A 198 -6.57 5.91 16.60
N ALA A 199 -6.67 5.16 15.49
CA ALA A 199 -5.75 4.07 15.22
C ALA A 199 -4.30 4.58 15.13
N VAL A 200 -3.43 4.04 15.99
CA VAL A 200 -1.99 4.28 15.92
C VAL A 200 -1.41 3.41 14.81
N ILE A 201 -0.97 4.07 13.74
CA ILE A 201 -0.30 3.45 12.58
C ILE A 201 1.19 3.74 12.69
N ASP A 202 1.96 2.75 13.09
CA ASP A 202 3.42 2.82 13.26
C ASP A 202 4.05 1.43 13.13
N LEU A 203 5.36 1.35 13.38
CA LEU A 203 6.12 0.10 13.26
C LEU A 203 6.28 -0.65 14.60
N ILE A 204 5.83 -0.08 15.73
CA ILE A 204 6.27 -0.52 17.06
C ILE A 204 5.16 -0.61 18.11
N SER A 205 4.07 0.14 18.02
CA SER A 205 3.02 0.11 19.03
C SER A 205 2.24 -1.20 18.94
N PRO A 206 2.06 -1.93 20.06
CA PRO A 206 1.35 -3.20 20.06
C PRO A 206 -0.12 -3.04 19.67
N TRP A 207 -0.70 -4.12 19.14
CA TRP A 207 -2.10 -4.19 18.76
C TRP A 207 -2.86 -5.00 19.81
N ASN A 208 -3.48 -4.30 20.77
CA ASN A 208 -4.05 -4.92 21.97
C ASN A 208 -2.98 -5.75 22.72
N GLN A 209 -3.15 -7.07 22.76
CA GLN A 209 -2.22 -8.01 23.39
C GLN A 209 -1.19 -8.60 22.42
N SER A 210 -1.28 -8.26 21.12
CA SER A 210 -0.38 -8.76 20.09
C SER A 210 0.75 -7.77 19.81
N ALA A 211 1.94 -8.27 19.47
CA ALA A 211 3.02 -7.44 18.97
C ALA A 211 2.61 -6.74 17.66
N ASN A 212 3.23 -5.60 17.38
CA ASN A 212 3.00 -4.91 16.10
C ASN A 212 3.50 -5.81 14.95
N PRO A 213 2.73 -6.03 13.87
CA PRO A 213 3.10 -6.95 12.81
C PRO A 213 4.35 -6.53 12.03
N TRP A 214 4.75 -5.26 12.08
CA TRP A 214 5.98 -4.77 11.47
C TRP A 214 7.23 -5.06 12.30
N GLN A 215 7.11 -5.28 13.62
CA GLN A 215 8.26 -5.40 14.51
C GLN A 215 9.23 -6.49 14.06
N ASN A 216 8.73 -7.63 13.58
CA ASN A 216 9.59 -8.73 13.14
C ASN A 216 10.49 -8.37 11.92
N LEU A 217 10.10 -7.36 11.15
CA LEU A 217 10.88 -6.85 10.03
C LEU A 217 11.95 -5.84 10.49
N VAL A 218 11.66 -5.04 11.52
CA VAL A 218 12.46 -3.85 11.88
C VAL A 218 13.20 -3.95 13.22
N GLN A 219 12.80 -4.85 14.11
CA GLN A 219 13.36 -5.01 15.46
C GLN A 219 13.90 -6.43 15.71
N GLY A 220 14.94 -6.52 16.52
CA GLY A 220 15.61 -7.77 16.87
C GLY A 220 16.88 -8.03 16.05
N LYS A 221 17.71 -8.98 16.53
CA LYS A 221 19.02 -9.29 15.92
C LYS A 221 18.90 -9.83 14.48
N ASN A 222 17.79 -10.49 14.17
CA ASN A 222 17.54 -11.13 12.87
C ASN A 222 16.49 -10.38 12.01
N ALA A 223 16.20 -9.12 12.35
CA ALA A 223 15.26 -8.29 11.61
C ALA A 223 15.69 -8.17 10.14
N ARG A 224 14.80 -8.53 9.21
CA ARG A 224 15.16 -8.62 7.77
C ARG A 224 15.56 -7.27 7.18
N ILE A 225 14.97 -6.17 7.65
CA ILE A 225 15.35 -4.80 7.24
C ILE A 225 16.77 -4.48 7.70
N SER A 226 17.08 -4.79 8.96
CA SER A 226 18.41 -4.58 9.52
C SER A 226 19.47 -5.39 8.78
N ALA A 227 19.20 -6.69 8.54
CA ALA A 227 20.09 -7.56 7.80
C ALA A 227 20.32 -7.08 6.36
N THR A 228 19.26 -6.58 5.71
CA THR A 228 19.34 -6.05 4.34
C THR A 228 20.20 -4.80 4.28
N LEU A 229 19.93 -3.79 5.11
CA LEU A 229 20.70 -2.55 5.12
C LEU A 229 22.16 -2.78 5.51
N GLN A 230 22.44 -3.64 6.48
CA GLN A 230 23.83 -3.97 6.82
C GLN A 230 24.59 -4.64 5.67
N ARG A 231 23.95 -5.52 4.88
CA ARG A 231 24.56 -6.09 3.67
C ARG A 231 24.84 -5.05 2.58
N LEU A 232 24.10 -3.95 2.55
CA LEU A 232 24.34 -2.81 1.66
C LEU A 232 25.45 -1.87 2.16
N GLY A 233 26.08 -2.18 3.31
CA GLY A 233 27.19 -1.42 3.87
C GLY A 233 26.81 -0.44 4.98
N TYR A 234 25.54 -0.40 5.39
CA TYR A 234 25.13 0.45 6.51
C TYR A 234 25.64 -0.11 7.84
N LYS A 235 25.90 0.79 8.79
CA LYS A 235 26.22 0.43 10.17
C LYS A 235 25.04 -0.25 10.86
N PRO A 236 25.28 -0.95 12.00
CA PRO A 236 24.20 -1.49 12.83
C PRO A 236 23.14 -0.44 13.21
N PRO A 237 21.91 -0.89 13.54
CA PRO A 237 20.79 -0.02 13.92
C PRO A 237 21.20 1.05 14.93
N THR A 238 20.90 2.31 14.63
CA THR A 238 21.20 3.47 15.48
C THR A 238 19.89 4.19 15.83
N PRO A 239 19.62 4.47 17.12
CA PRO A 239 18.39 5.17 17.51
C PRO A 239 18.47 6.67 17.21
N PHE A 240 17.39 7.21 16.64
CA PHE A 240 17.17 8.64 16.44
C PHE A 240 15.80 9.01 17.00
N GLY A 241 15.77 9.47 18.25
CA GLY A 241 14.53 9.64 18.99
C GLY A 241 13.82 8.28 19.18
N THR A 242 12.58 8.17 18.73
CA THR A 242 11.79 6.92 18.80
C THR A 242 11.97 6.01 17.59
N LEU A 243 12.69 6.46 16.54
CA LEU A 243 12.89 5.70 15.31
C LEU A 243 14.28 5.09 15.24
N THR A 244 14.38 4.04 14.43
CA THR A 244 15.65 3.37 14.12
C THR A 244 16.16 3.86 12.77
N GLY A 245 17.40 4.31 12.72
CA GLY A 245 18.10 4.65 11.49
C GLY A 245 19.38 3.85 11.28
N TYR A 246 19.93 4.01 10.09
CA TYR A 246 21.09 3.27 9.61
C TYR A 246 22.03 4.26 8.95
N VAL A 247 23.25 4.36 9.50
CA VAL A 247 24.26 5.32 9.05
C VAL A 247 25.17 4.67 8.02
N HIS A 248 25.43 5.36 6.91
CA HIS A 248 26.28 4.88 5.84
C HIS A 248 27.23 5.98 5.37
N LYS A 249 28.52 5.63 5.26
CA LYS A 249 29.58 6.57 4.91
C LYS A 249 30.33 6.02 3.68
N ARG A 250 30.18 6.71 2.56
CA ARG A 250 30.98 6.50 1.34
C ARG A 250 31.89 7.71 1.08
N PRO A 251 32.97 7.56 0.30
CA PRO A 251 33.90 8.66 0.01
C PRO A 251 33.23 9.93 -0.54
N MET A 252 32.16 9.78 -1.32
CA MET A 252 31.46 10.88 -1.99
C MET A 252 30.07 11.21 -1.40
N ARG A 253 29.57 10.43 -0.43
CA ARG A 253 28.23 10.62 0.14
C ARG A 253 28.13 10.06 1.55
N GLN A 254 27.60 10.87 2.47
CA GLN A 254 27.30 10.51 3.85
C GLN A 254 25.78 10.52 4.00
N LEU A 255 25.19 9.36 4.30
CA LEU A 255 23.74 9.15 4.24
C LEU A 255 23.24 8.45 5.50
N ILE A 256 22.07 8.86 5.98
CA ILE A 256 21.33 8.18 7.04
C ILE A 256 19.95 7.84 6.51
N GLN A 257 19.61 6.54 6.58
CA GLN A 257 18.27 6.05 6.29
C GLN A 257 17.53 5.84 7.61
N ILE A 258 16.50 6.62 7.89
CA ILE A 258 15.67 6.47 9.09
C ILE A 258 14.40 5.72 8.69
N VAL A 259 14.15 4.58 9.32
CA VAL A 259 13.02 3.71 8.99
C VAL A 259 11.75 4.22 9.64
N ARG A 260 10.75 4.53 8.82
CA ARG A 260 9.39 4.95 9.23
C ARG A 260 8.33 4.09 8.56
N HIS A 261 7.09 4.19 9.05
CA HIS A 261 5.96 3.45 8.47
C HIS A 261 5.70 3.87 7.01
N PRO A 262 5.34 2.97 6.08
CA PRO A 262 5.16 3.31 4.66
C PRO A 262 4.11 4.39 4.37
N LEU A 263 3.11 4.52 5.25
CA LEU A 263 2.04 5.54 5.14
C LEU A 263 2.37 6.87 5.84
N TRP A 264 3.56 7.03 6.43
CA TRP A 264 3.94 8.28 7.08
C TRP A 264 4.41 9.31 6.06
N GLN A 265 3.87 10.52 6.22
CA GLN A 265 4.22 11.71 5.46
C GLN A 265 5.34 12.49 6.16
N ASP A 266 5.94 13.45 5.45
CA ASP A 266 7.06 14.24 5.98
C ASP A 266 6.68 15.18 7.14
N ASN A 267 5.39 15.45 7.33
CA ASN A 267 4.88 16.22 8.46
C ASN A 267 4.53 15.36 9.69
N GLN A 268 4.86 14.06 9.70
CA GLN A 268 4.59 13.19 10.84
C GLN A 268 5.50 13.58 12.03
N PRO A 269 4.94 13.81 13.25
CA PRO A 269 5.71 14.38 14.37
C PRO A 269 6.92 13.55 14.84
N GLN A 270 6.78 12.22 14.94
CA GLN A 270 7.88 11.33 15.32
C GLN A 270 8.97 11.28 14.23
N TRP A 271 8.59 11.34 12.95
CA TRP A 271 9.55 11.49 11.85
C TRP A 271 10.34 12.79 11.96
N LEU A 272 9.66 13.93 12.16
CA LEU A 272 10.31 15.23 12.31
C LEU A 272 11.27 15.24 13.51
N ALA A 273 10.84 14.71 14.66
CA ALA A 273 11.68 14.62 15.85
C ALA A 273 12.92 13.73 15.62
N ALA A 274 12.76 12.58 14.99
CA ALA A 274 13.87 11.69 14.66
C ALA A 274 14.86 12.35 13.68
N LYS A 275 14.34 13.06 12.67
CA LYS A 275 15.14 13.81 11.70
C LYS A 275 15.97 14.90 12.40
N MET A 276 15.37 15.70 13.29
CA MET A 276 16.08 16.72 14.05
C MET A 276 17.21 16.13 14.91
N VAL A 277 16.96 14.99 15.57
CA VAL A 277 17.99 14.29 16.36
C VAL A 277 19.15 13.83 15.46
N ALA A 278 18.85 13.30 14.27
CA ALA A 278 19.86 12.89 13.32
C ALA A 278 20.68 14.08 12.77
N GLU A 279 20.03 15.20 12.43
CA GLU A 279 20.70 16.43 11.96
C GLU A 279 21.65 17.00 13.02
N ALA A 280 21.24 16.99 14.29
CA ALA A 280 22.08 17.45 15.39
C ALA A 280 23.30 16.54 15.64
N GLN A 281 23.14 15.23 15.50
CA GLN A 281 24.22 14.26 15.71
C GLN A 281 25.16 14.12 14.49
N TYR A 282 24.64 14.34 13.29
CA TYR A 282 25.32 14.12 12.02
C TYR A 282 25.06 15.29 11.04
N PRO A 283 25.62 16.48 11.30
CA PRO A 283 25.30 17.70 10.53
C PRO A 283 25.72 17.62 9.05
N ASP A 284 26.74 16.83 8.72
CA ASP A 284 27.24 16.67 7.36
C ASP A 284 26.59 15.50 6.58
N TYR A 285 25.59 14.83 7.17
CA TYR A 285 24.93 13.67 6.57
C TYR A 285 23.59 14.08 5.94
N GLU A 286 23.34 13.56 4.75
CA GLU A 286 22.01 13.60 4.15
C GLU A 286 21.10 12.62 4.89
N ILE A 287 19.90 13.07 5.29
CA ILE A 287 18.94 12.23 6.01
C ILE A 287 17.74 11.96 5.10
N GLN A 288 17.47 10.67 4.89
CA GLN A 288 16.38 10.21 4.06
C GLN A 288 15.45 9.27 4.84
N ALA A 289 14.18 9.30 4.46
CA ALA A 289 13.20 8.35 4.96
C ALA A 289 13.35 7.03 4.20
N ALA A 290 13.34 5.94 4.93
CA ALA A 290 13.20 4.60 4.39
C ALA A 290 11.95 3.95 4.96
N ASN A 291 11.36 2.98 4.26
CA ASN A 291 10.25 2.20 4.78
C ASN A 291 10.44 0.70 4.52
N PRO A 292 9.97 -0.18 5.43
CA PRO A 292 10.18 -1.62 5.28
C PRO A 292 9.59 -2.19 4.00
N PHE A 293 8.48 -1.62 3.52
CA PHE A 293 7.78 -2.07 2.33
C PHE A 293 8.65 -1.97 1.07
N ILE A 294 9.32 -0.83 0.84
CA ILE A 294 10.22 -0.62 -0.30
C ILE A 294 11.54 -1.37 -0.10
N ILE A 295 12.13 -1.35 1.11
CA ILE A 295 13.43 -2.01 1.37
C ILE A 295 13.37 -3.51 1.02
N LEU A 296 12.28 -4.20 1.37
CA LEU A 296 12.13 -5.64 1.07
C LEU A 296 12.03 -5.94 -0.44
N ARG A 297 11.52 -5.00 -1.23
CA ARG A 297 11.21 -5.20 -2.66
C ARG A 297 12.27 -4.62 -3.58
N ARG A 298 12.87 -3.51 -3.18
CA ARG A 298 13.82 -2.71 -3.96
C ARG A 298 15.00 -2.28 -3.08
N PRO A 299 15.76 -3.22 -2.52
CA PRO A 299 16.93 -2.88 -1.70
C PRO A 299 17.98 -2.09 -2.47
N GLY A 300 18.05 -2.25 -3.80
CA GLY A 300 18.94 -1.51 -4.68
C GLY A 300 18.71 0.00 -4.71
N ASP A 301 17.51 0.48 -4.34
CA ASP A 301 17.23 1.92 -4.24
C ASP A 301 17.97 2.59 -3.06
N TYR A 302 18.48 1.78 -2.13
CA TYR A 302 19.17 2.24 -0.91
C TYR A 302 20.69 2.09 -0.97
N VAL A 303 21.26 1.79 -2.15
CA VAL A 303 22.71 1.65 -2.34
C VAL A 303 23.39 3.01 -2.40
#